data_AF-W2TVA0-F1
#
_entry.id   AF-W2TVA0-F1
#
_cell.length_a   1.000
_cell.length_b   1.000
_cell.length_c   1.000
_cell.angle_alpha   90.00
_cell.angle_beta   90.00
_cell.angle_gamma   90.00
#
_symmetry.space_group_name_H-M   'P 1'
#
loop_
_entity.id
_entity.type
_entity.pdbx_description
1 polymer ?
#
loop_
_entity_poly.entity_id
_entity_poly.type
_entity_poly.pdbx_seq_one_letter_code
_entity_poly.pdbx_strand_id
1 'polypeptide(L)'
;YLEDDSDELWQRFVSKKYPGEEPDSDTSWKDLYYSLEKEKEDKLKRLSQRIGKIHQADSGKGQRKTMLADATAPSYVRRRQMQHGIAHASRPLPSAIEVSSARRKIFETGGSKAALAAIPSAVVNRNSTVGAKTDRNAKKAPAKKGALMIKTMKMLNMKRK
;
A
#
# COMPACT_ATOMS: atom_id res chain seq x y z
N TYR A 1 5.65 32.91 -46.41
CA TYR A 1 5.29 31.53 -46.75
C TYR A 1 5.77 30.49 -45.73
N LEU A 2 6.86 30.69 -44.97
CA LEU A 2 7.24 29.74 -43.89
C LEU A 2 6.44 29.89 -42.57
N GLU A 3 5.80 31.04 -42.35
CA GLU A 3 5.14 31.35 -41.08
C GLU A 3 3.75 30.69 -40.97
N ASP A 4 3.00 30.62 -42.07
CA ASP A 4 1.67 29.98 -42.11
C ASP A 4 1.75 28.46 -41.87
N ASP A 5 2.72 27.77 -42.49
CA ASP A 5 2.96 26.34 -42.27
C ASP A 5 3.34 26.02 -40.80
N SER A 6 3.96 26.98 -40.11
CA SER A 6 4.32 26.82 -38.71
C SER A 6 3.09 26.85 -37.80
N ASP A 7 2.11 27.72 -38.07
CA ASP A 7 0.94 27.88 -37.19
C ASP A 7 0.00 26.67 -37.25
N GLU A 8 -0.20 26.07 -38.44
CA GLU A 8 -0.96 24.81 -38.57
C GLU A 8 -0.30 23.64 -37.83
N LEU A 9 1.04 23.56 -37.83
CA LEU A 9 1.77 22.54 -37.07
C LEU A 9 1.57 22.74 -35.56
N TRP A 10 1.64 23.99 -35.09
CA TRP A 10 1.36 24.32 -33.69
C TRP A 10 -0.08 24.02 -33.33
N GLN A 11 -1.06 24.33 -34.19
CA GLN A 11 -2.46 23.96 -33.99
C GLN A 11 -2.60 22.47 -33.74
N ARG A 12 -2.11 21.63 -34.66
CA ARG A 12 -2.23 20.16 -34.53
C ARG A 12 -1.54 19.63 -33.27
N PHE A 13 -0.41 20.22 -32.89
CA PHE A 13 0.32 19.86 -31.68
C PHE A 13 -0.43 20.26 -30.41
N VAL A 14 -0.92 21.50 -30.35
CA VAL A 14 -1.61 22.06 -29.18
C VAL A 14 -2.96 21.40 -29.00
N SER A 15 -3.80 21.27 -30.04
CA SER A 15 -5.10 20.59 -29.92
C SER A 15 -4.96 19.13 -29.47
N LYS A 16 -3.86 18.46 -29.82
CA LYS A 16 -3.56 17.10 -29.34
C LYS A 16 -3.15 17.07 -27.87
N LYS A 17 -2.36 18.05 -27.42
CA LYS A 17 -1.82 18.11 -26.05
C LYS A 17 -2.82 18.70 -25.05
N TYR A 18 -3.59 19.68 -25.49
CA TYR A 18 -4.53 20.50 -24.73
C TYR A 18 -5.88 20.52 -25.47
N PRO A 19 -6.67 19.44 -25.38
CA PRO A 19 -7.94 19.36 -26.09
C PRO A 19 -8.94 20.38 -25.54
N GLY A 20 -9.55 21.16 -26.43
CA GLY A 20 -10.56 22.18 -26.09
C GLY A 20 -10.00 23.57 -25.80
N GLU A 21 -8.68 23.77 -25.88
CA GLU A 21 -8.05 25.09 -25.82
C GLU A 21 -7.88 25.62 -27.25
N GLU A 22 -8.39 26.83 -27.50
CA GLU A 22 -8.27 27.53 -28.78
C GLU A 22 -7.69 28.93 -28.54
N PRO A 23 -6.83 29.45 -29.45
CA PRO A 23 -6.28 30.79 -29.31
C PRO A 23 -7.39 31.83 -29.48
N ASP A 24 -7.25 32.95 -28.79
CA ASP A 24 -8.05 34.15 -29.08
C ASP A 24 -7.71 34.66 -30.49
N SER A 25 -8.65 35.39 -31.11
CA SER A 25 -8.54 35.84 -32.51
C SER A 25 -7.26 36.62 -32.85
N ASP A 26 -6.59 37.21 -31.85
CA ASP A 26 -5.37 37.99 -32.00
C ASP A 26 -4.09 37.23 -31.59
N THR A 27 -4.17 35.91 -31.33
CA THR A 27 -3.03 35.12 -30.81
C THR A 27 -2.72 33.90 -31.66
N SER A 28 -1.44 33.57 -31.82
CA SER A 28 -1.00 32.34 -32.50
C SER A 28 -1.14 31.11 -31.58
N TRP A 29 -1.29 29.94 -32.18
CA TRP A 29 -1.23 28.65 -31.47
C TRP A 29 0.05 28.46 -30.67
N LYS A 30 1.16 29.02 -31.15
CA LYS A 30 2.45 29.01 -30.44
C LYS A 30 2.38 29.83 -29.15
N ASP A 31 1.72 30.97 -29.17
CA ASP A 31 1.58 31.84 -27.99
C ASP A 31 0.65 31.19 -26.96
N LEU A 32 -0.45 30.58 -27.41
CA LEU A 32 -1.32 29.77 -26.55
C LEU A 32 -0.52 28.65 -25.86
N TYR A 33 0.33 27.93 -26.60
CA TYR A 33 1.17 26.87 -26.03
C TYR A 33 2.07 27.38 -24.90
N TYR A 34 2.77 28.50 -25.12
CA TYR A 34 3.63 29.08 -24.09
C TYR A 34 2.85 29.54 -22.86
N SER A 35 1.66 30.12 -23.08
CA SER A 35 0.76 30.52 -21.98
C SER A 35 0.34 29.31 -21.13
N LEU A 36 -0.10 28.22 -21.78
CA LEU A 36 -0.53 26.98 -21.11
C LEU A 36 0.63 26.30 -20.36
N GLU A 37 1.83 26.23 -20.96
CA GLU A 37 3.00 25.67 -20.29
C GLU A 37 3.39 26.48 -19.05
N LYS A 38 3.37 27.82 -19.16
CA LYS A 38 3.65 28.72 -18.04
C LYS A 38 2.63 28.55 -16.92
N GLU A 39 1.34 28.46 -17.25
CA GLU A 39 0.29 28.25 -16.25
C GLU A 39 0.43 26.89 -15.56
N LYS A 40 0.78 25.84 -16.31
CA LYS A 40 1.09 24.51 -15.76
C LYS A 40 2.28 24.57 -14.80
N GLU A 41 3.36 25.24 -15.18
CA GLU A 41 4.55 25.40 -14.34
C GLU A 41 4.23 26.18 -13.06
N ASP A 42 3.45 27.25 -13.15
CA ASP A 42 3.00 28.04 -12.00
C ASP A 42 2.11 27.22 -11.05
N LYS A 43 1.18 26.42 -11.60
CA LYS A 43 0.36 25.48 -10.81
C LYS A 43 1.24 24.46 -10.08
N LEU A 44 2.22 23.88 -10.77
CA LEU A 44 3.15 22.91 -10.18
C LEU A 44 3.99 23.55 -9.07
N LYS A 45 4.53 24.75 -9.31
CA LYS A 45 5.32 25.50 -8.32
C LYS A 45 4.51 25.81 -7.07
N ARG A 46 3.26 26.27 -7.22
CA ARG A 46 2.34 26.52 -6.10
C ARG A 46 2.03 25.25 -5.32
N LEU A 47 1.76 24.14 -6.00
CA LEU A 47 1.49 22.85 -5.37
C LEU A 47 2.69 22.35 -4.58
N SER A 48 3.88 22.37 -5.18
CA SER A 48 5.14 21.97 -4.53
C SER A 48 5.44 22.81 -3.30
N GLN A 49 5.24 24.13 -3.36
CA GLN A 49 5.38 25.01 -2.19
C GLN A 49 4.36 24.68 -1.10
N ARG A 50 3.11 24.39 -1.45
CA ARG A 50 2.06 24.01 -0.48
C ARG A 50 2.42 22.70 0.21
N ILE A 51 2.82 21.68 -0.54
CA ILE A 51 3.25 20.37 -0.02
C ILE A 51 4.46 20.57 0.90
N GLY A 52 5.47 21.33 0.46
CA GLY A 52 6.65 21.64 1.27
C GLY A 52 6.30 22.31 2.60
N LYS A 53 5.41 23.30 2.59
CA LYS A 53 4.93 23.97 3.81
C LYS A 53 4.21 23.01 4.76
N ILE A 54 3.39 22.10 4.24
CA ILE A 54 2.70 21.06 5.04
C ILE A 54 3.73 20.14 5.71
N HIS A 55 4.69 19.63 4.94
CA HIS A 55 5.74 18.77 5.49
C HIS A 55 6.61 19.47 6.53
N GLN A 56 6.96 20.74 6.31
CA GLN A 56 7.71 21.53 7.29
C GLN A 56 6.89 21.74 8.58
N ALA A 57 5.61 22.09 8.46
CA ALA A 57 4.72 22.24 9.61
C ALA A 57 4.53 20.93 10.40
N ASP A 58 4.50 19.78 9.71
CA ASP A 58 4.37 18.47 10.35
C ASP A 58 5.71 17.89 10.86
N SER A 59 6.84 18.37 10.36
CA SER A 59 8.16 18.07 10.92
C SER A 59 8.46 18.85 12.21
N GLY A 60 7.91 20.05 12.35
CA GLY A 60 8.01 20.88 13.55
C GLY A 60 7.06 20.46 14.68
N LYS A 61 5.91 19.85 14.34
CA LYS A 61 5.09 19.13 15.32
C LYS A 61 5.82 17.83 15.63
N GLY A 62 6.47 17.76 16.79
CA GLY A 62 7.13 16.53 17.23
C GLY A 62 6.23 15.33 16.91
N GLN A 63 6.74 14.44 16.04
CA GLN A 63 6.04 13.24 15.61
C GLN A 63 5.38 12.66 16.85
N ARG A 64 4.04 12.59 16.87
CA ARG A 64 3.31 12.05 18.02
C ARG A 64 3.75 10.60 18.11
N LYS A 65 4.81 10.34 18.88
CA LYS A 65 5.33 8.99 19.11
C LYS A 65 4.14 8.27 19.68
N THR A 66 3.51 7.41 18.87
CA THR A 66 2.58 6.45 19.41
C THR A 66 3.44 5.70 20.41
N MET A 67 3.22 5.96 21.69
CA MET A 67 3.70 5.09 22.75
C MET A 67 3.26 3.71 22.27
N LEU A 68 4.21 2.90 21.82
CA LEU A 68 4.00 1.47 21.69
C LEU A 68 3.75 1.07 23.13
N ALA A 69 2.49 1.13 23.55
CA ALA A 69 2.08 0.60 24.83
C ALA A 69 2.62 -0.81 24.82
N ASP A 70 3.48 -1.14 25.78
CA ASP A 70 3.92 -2.51 25.99
C ASP A 70 2.67 -3.36 25.86
N ALA A 71 2.64 -4.21 24.83
CA ALA A 71 1.46 -4.95 24.40
C ALA A 71 1.13 -5.98 25.47
N THR A 72 0.60 -5.49 26.60
CA THR A 72 0.21 -6.30 27.73
C THR A 72 -0.99 -7.08 27.26
N ALA A 73 -0.86 -8.40 27.28
CA ALA A 73 -1.95 -9.28 26.91
C ALA A 73 -3.19 -8.91 27.75
N PRO A 74 -4.38 -8.80 27.14
CA PRO A 74 -5.62 -8.56 27.88
C PRO A 74 -5.75 -9.49 29.09
N SER A 75 -6.38 -9.03 30.16
CA SER A 75 -6.42 -9.72 31.46
C SER A 75 -6.88 -11.19 31.37
N TYR A 76 -7.82 -11.50 30.48
CA TYR A 76 -8.30 -12.87 30.24
C TYR A 76 -7.22 -13.77 29.59
N VAL A 77 -6.39 -13.22 28.70
CA VAL A 77 -5.27 -13.93 28.07
C VAL A 77 -4.21 -14.21 29.12
N ARG A 78 -3.89 -13.23 29.97
CA ARG A 78 -2.93 -13.40 31.08
C ARG A 78 -3.39 -14.49 32.05
N ARG A 79 -4.68 -14.48 32.44
CA ARG A 79 -5.26 -15.50 33.32
C ARG A 79 -5.17 -16.90 32.71
N ARG A 80 -5.47 -17.03 31.42
CA ARG A 80 -5.35 -18.28 30.68
C ARG A 80 -3.90 -18.77 30.59
N GLN A 81 -2.95 -17.87 30.33
CA GLN A 81 -1.53 -18.20 30.32
C GLN A 81 -1.05 -18.71 31.69
N MET A 82 -1.50 -18.10 32.79
CA MET A 82 -1.17 -18.57 34.15
C MET A 82 -1.77 -19.95 34.43
N GLN A 83 -3.03 -20.18 34.04
CA GLN A 83 -3.71 -21.47 34.20
C GLN A 83 -3.02 -22.61 33.43
N HIS A 84 -2.50 -22.34 32.24
CA HIS A 84 -1.82 -23.33 31.40
C HIS A 84 -0.28 -23.31 31.57
N GLY A 85 0.25 -22.61 32.58
CA GLY A 85 1.69 -22.57 32.86
C GLY A 85 2.55 -21.89 31.77
N ILE A 86 1.93 -21.14 30.86
CA ILE A 86 2.59 -20.42 29.75
C ILE A 86 3.15 -19.06 30.22
N ALA A 87 2.81 -18.65 31.45
CA ALA A 87 3.09 -17.32 31.97
C ALA A 87 4.53 -17.11 32.46
N HIS A 88 5.54 -17.74 31.86
CA HIS A 88 6.95 -17.41 32.14
C HIS A 88 7.84 -17.67 30.93
N ALA A 89 7.85 -16.72 30.00
CA ALA A 89 9.00 -16.52 29.12
C ALA A 89 9.17 -15.02 28.92
N SER A 90 9.98 -14.36 29.76
CA SER A 90 10.55 -13.05 29.43
C SER A 90 11.62 -13.16 28.34
N ARG A 91 11.54 -14.22 27.51
CA ARG A 91 12.40 -14.41 26.36
C ARG A 91 11.73 -13.67 25.22
N PRO A 92 12.45 -12.79 24.50
CA PRO A 92 11.91 -12.20 23.30
C PRO A 92 11.42 -13.32 22.39
N LEU A 93 10.20 -13.18 21.87
CA LEU A 93 9.69 -14.12 20.89
C LEU A 93 10.64 -14.06 19.67
N PRO A 94 11.04 -15.22 19.12
CA PRO A 94 11.89 -15.24 17.93
C PRO A 94 11.16 -14.50 16.80
N SER A 95 11.92 -13.68 16.08
CA SER A 95 11.44 -12.97 14.91
C SER A 95 11.00 -13.94 13.81
N ALA A 96 10.13 -13.50 12.91
CA ALA A 96 9.70 -14.30 11.77
C ALA A 96 10.87 -14.76 10.88
N ILE A 97 11.95 -13.98 10.85
CA ILE A 97 13.18 -14.27 10.10
C ILE A 97 13.93 -15.44 10.75
N GLU A 98 14.10 -15.42 12.08
CA GLU A 98 14.76 -16.50 12.84
C GLU A 98 13.98 -17.82 12.74
N VAL A 99 12.65 -17.76 12.79
CA VAL A 99 11.80 -18.94 12.58
C VAL A 99 11.95 -19.49 11.16
N SER A 100 12.01 -18.61 10.16
CA SER A 100 12.13 -19.01 8.75
C SER A 100 13.52 -19.55 8.41
N SER A 101 14.59 -19.01 9.00
CA SER A 101 15.95 -19.52 8.84
C SER A 101 16.12 -20.89 9.51
N ALA A 102 15.61 -21.07 10.73
CA ALA A 102 15.62 -22.36 11.41
C ALA A 102 14.90 -23.45 10.60
N ARG A 103 13.76 -23.11 9.97
CA ARG A 103 13.03 -24.03 9.08
C ARG A 103 13.82 -24.37 7.81
N ARG A 104 14.46 -23.38 7.17
CA ARG A 104 15.30 -23.63 5.99
C ARG A 104 16.48 -24.52 6.31
N LYS A 105 17.12 -24.31 7.46
CA LYS A 105 18.25 -25.12 7.92
C LYS A 105 17.88 -26.60 8.02
N ILE A 106 16.66 -26.94 8.43
CA ILE A 106 16.17 -28.33 8.45
C ILE A 106 16.18 -28.96 7.05
N PHE A 107 15.82 -28.22 6.00
CA PHE A 107 15.89 -28.71 4.62
C PHE A 107 17.32 -28.77 4.09
N GLU A 108 18.15 -27.77 4.42
CA GLU A 108 19.55 -27.69 3.97
C GLU A 108 20.43 -28.78 4.59
N THR A 109 20.16 -29.20 5.83
CA THR A 109 20.89 -30.29 6.49
C THR A 109 20.35 -31.68 6.18
N GLY A 110 19.50 -31.84 5.16
CA GLY A 110 18.93 -33.14 4.77
C GLY A 110 17.86 -33.67 5.73
N GLY A 111 17.20 -32.79 6.50
CA GLY A 111 16.17 -33.16 7.46
C GLY A 111 14.93 -33.78 6.82
N SER A 112 14.34 -34.74 7.52
CA SER A 112 13.18 -35.50 7.04
C SER A 112 11.84 -34.82 7.36
N LYS A 113 10.75 -35.30 6.73
CA LYS A 113 9.37 -34.86 7.02
C LYS A 113 8.99 -35.01 8.51
N ALA A 114 9.62 -35.94 9.22
CA ALA A 114 9.45 -36.13 10.66
C ALA A 114 10.06 -34.97 11.47
N ALA A 115 11.21 -34.44 11.05
CA ALA A 115 11.85 -33.29 11.70
C ALA A 115 11.00 -32.01 11.60
N LEU A 116 10.26 -31.84 10.49
CA LEU A 116 9.30 -30.75 10.33
C LEU A 116 8.05 -30.93 11.22
N ALA A 117 7.62 -32.17 11.44
CA ALA A 117 6.48 -32.49 12.29
C ALA A 117 6.78 -32.29 13.79
N ALA A 118 8.05 -32.39 14.18
CA ALA A 118 8.51 -32.15 15.55
C ALA A 118 8.57 -30.66 15.95
N ILE A 119 8.41 -29.73 15.01
CA ILE A 119 8.42 -28.29 15.31
C ILE A 119 7.13 -27.92 16.08
N PRO A 120 7.22 -27.19 17.20
CA PRO A 120 6.05 -26.77 17.95
C PRO A 120 5.03 -26.01 17.09
N SER A 121 3.75 -26.38 17.18
CA SER A 121 2.67 -25.75 16.40
C SER A 121 2.57 -24.23 16.62
N ALA A 122 2.95 -23.75 17.81
CA ALA A 122 3.02 -22.33 18.14
C ALA A 122 4.02 -21.53 17.27
N VAL A 123 5.03 -22.20 16.72
CA VAL A 123 6.05 -21.62 15.83
C VAL A 123 5.69 -21.85 14.35
N VAL A 124 4.73 -22.74 14.09
CA VAL A 124 4.27 -23.09 12.75
C VAL A 124 2.92 -22.44 12.48
N ASN A 125 2.92 -21.25 11.90
CA ASN A 125 1.70 -20.73 11.30
C ASN A 125 1.42 -21.49 9.99
N ARG A 126 0.60 -22.55 10.08
CA ARG A 126 0.16 -23.37 8.93
C ARG A 126 -0.62 -22.57 7.88
N ASN A 127 -1.10 -21.39 8.25
CA ASN A 127 -1.86 -20.49 7.37
C ASN A 127 -0.98 -19.32 6.86
N SER A 128 0.31 -19.29 7.19
CA SER A 128 1.22 -18.27 6.66
C SER A 128 1.53 -18.55 5.20
N THR A 129 1.15 -17.61 4.33
CA THR A 129 1.47 -17.65 2.90
C THR A 129 2.81 -16.97 2.58
N VAL A 130 3.54 -16.52 3.59
CA VAL A 130 4.82 -15.81 3.41
C VAL A 130 5.87 -16.82 2.92
N GLY A 131 6.28 -16.70 1.66
CA GLY A 131 7.29 -17.55 1.02
C GLY A 131 6.77 -18.81 0.34
N ALA A 132 5.46 -19.10 0.39
CA ALA A 132 4.87 -20.18 -0.40
C ALA A 132 4.77 -19.75 -1.86
N LYS A 133 5.44 -20.45 -2.78
CA LYS A 133 5.10 -20.33 -4.21
C LYS A 133 3.69 -20.88 -4.38
N THR A 134 2.72 -19.99 -4.51
CA THR A 134 1.33 -20.38 -4.70
C THR A 134 1.21 -21.11 -6.03
N ASP A 135 0.87 -22.39 -6.00
CA ASP A 135 0.41 -23.10 -7.19
C ASP A 135 -0.80 -22.35 -7.77
N ARG A 136 -0.74 -22.08 -9.08
CA ARG A 136 -1.72 -21.27 -9.82
C ARG A 136 -3.14 -21.87 -9.84
N ASN A 137 -3.33 -23.07 -9.28
CA ASN A 137 -4.60 -23.81 -9.25
C ASN A 137 -5.30 -23.89 -7.88
N ALA A 138 -4.81 -23.19 -6.85
CA ALA A 138 -5.55 -23.12 -5.58
C ALA A 138 -6.83 -22.27 -5.74
N LYS A 139 -8.01 -22.87 -5.52
CA LYS A 139 -9.31 -22.15 -5.52
C LYS A 139 -9.24 -20.98 -4.54
N LYS A 140 -9.22 -19.76 -5.07
CA LYS A 140 -9.22 -18.52 -4.27
C LYS A 140 -10.41 -18.53 -3.33
N ALA A 141 -10.16 -18.31 -2.04
CA ALA A 141 -11.23 -18.06 -1.08
C ALA A 141 -12.07 -16.85 -1.55
N PRO A 142 -13.41 -16.88 -1.38
CA PRO A 142 -14.26 -15.80 -1.84
C PRO A 142 -13.84 -14.49 -1.18
N ALA A 143 -13.67 -13.45 -2.00
CA ALA A 143 -13.26 -12.14 -1.53
C ALA A 143 -14.27 -11.58 -0.52
N LYS A 144 -13.80 -11.16 0.65
CA LYS A 144 -14.65 -10.53 1.67
C LYS A 144 -15.08 -9.15 1.16
N LYS A 145 -16.39 -8.91 1.12
CA LYS A 145 -16.97 -7.63 0.67
C LYS A 145 -16.67 -6.52 1.68
N GLY A 146 -16.31 -5.33 1.21
CA GLY A 146 -16.04 -4.16 2.06
C GLY A 146 -17.30 -3.60 2.75
N ALA A 147 -17.11 -2.85 3.84
CA ALA A 147 -18.21 -2.38 4.69
C ALA A 147 -19.30 -1.59 3.93
N LEU A 148 -18.90 -0.72 3.00
CA LEU A 148 -19.83 0.05 2.17
C LEU A 148 -20.69 -0.87 1.29
N MET A 149 -20.07 -1.86 0.64
CA MET A 149 -20.76 -2.84 -0.19
C MET A 149 -21.70 -3.73 0.62
N ILE A 150 -21.34 -4.09 1.85
CA ILE A 150 -22.23 -4.82 2.75
C ILE A 150 -23.47 -3.98 3.07
N LYS A 151 -23.30 -2.67 3.33
CA LYS A 151 -24.41 -1.76 3.64
C LYS A 151 -25.34 -1.59 2.44
N THR A 152 -24.81 -1.41 1.23
CA THR A 152 -25.62 -1.31 0.01
C THR A 152 -26.35 -2.62 -0.32
N MET A 153 -25.69 -3.78 -0.19
CA MET A 153 -26.34 -5.08 -0.37
C MET A 153 -27.53 -5.29 0.58
N LYS A 154 -27.42 -4.81 1.83
CA LYS A 154 -28.49 -4.88 2.82
C LYS A 154 -29.66 -3.96 2.45
N MET A 155 -29.38 -2.75 1.99
CA MET A 155 -30.42 -1.81 1.52
C MET A 155 -31.18 -2.35 0.30
N LEU A 156 -30.47 -3.10 -0.56
CA LEU A 156 -31.04 -3.69 -1.78
C LEU A 156 -31.60 -5.11 -1.56
N ASN A 157 -31.74 -5.58 -0.31
CA ASN A 157 -32.23 -6.93 0.04
C ASN A 157 -31.52 -8.09 -0.66
N MET A 158 -30.27 -7.90 -1.07
CA MET A 158 -29.48 -8.92 -1.75
C MET A 158 -28.92 -9.91 -0.73
N LYS A 159 -29.40 -11.17 -0.74
CA LYS A 159 -28.93 -12.23 0.16
C LYS A 159 -27.43 -12.51 -0.06
N ARG A 160 -26.72 -12.71 1.05
CA ARG A 160 -25.32 -13.18 1.02
C ARG A 160 -25.32 -14.63 0.52
N LYS A 161 -24.69 -14.87 -0.63
CA LYS A 161 -24.25 -16.20 -1.06
C LYS A 161 -22.90 -16.51 -0.42
#